data_AF-A0A960MHB2-F1
#
_entry.id   AF-A0A960MHB2-F1
#
_cell.length_a   1.000
_cell.length_b   1.000
_cell.length_c   1.000
_cell.angle_alpha   90.00
_cell.angle_beta   90.00
_cell.angle_gamma   90.00
#
_symmetry.space_group_name_H-M   'P 1'
#
loop_
_entity.id
_entity.type
_entity.pdbx_description
1 polymer ?
#
loop_
_entity_poly.entity_id
_entity_poly.type
_entity_poly.pdbx_seq_one_letter_code
_entity_poly.pdbx_strand_id
1 'polypeptide(L)' 'MSKIVSLQTREMSDLEKALAEEPFSYVLITCTKPSKDGKMHVNLMQKGHPDLISYLVASAQNHLE' A
#
# COMPACT_ATOMS: atom_id res chain seq x y z
N MET A 1 -15.12 12.60 -19.52
CA MET A 1 -15.37 11.25 -18.96
C MET A 1 -14.10 10.78 -18.27
N SER A 2 -13.98 11.01 -16.97
CA SER A 2 -12.81 10.59 -16.20
C SER A 2 -12.86 9.07 -16.06
N LYS A 3 -11.96 8.37 -16.74
CA LYS A 3 -11.54 7.05 -16.28
C LYS A 3 -10.93 7.28 -14.90
N ILE A 4 -11.72 7.06 -13.86
CA ILE A 4 -11.20 6.49 -12.62
C ILE A 4 -10.57 5.19 -13.12
N VAL A 5 -9.28 5.26 -13.47
CA VAL A 5 -8.51 4.09 -13.85
C VAL A 5 -8.52 3.26 -12.59
N SER A 6 -9.38 2.26 -12.61
CA SER A 6 -9.38 1.16 -11.67
C SER A 6 -7.94 0.72 -11.49
N LEU A 7 -7.34 1.09 -10.37
CA LEU A 7 -6.12 0.47 -9.86
C LEU A 7 -6.39 -1.00 -9.45
N GLN A 8 -7.45 -1.64 -9.96
CA GLN A 8 -7.48 -3.08 -10.21
C GLN A 8 -6.60 -3.39 -11.43
N THR A 9 -5.33 -2.98 -11.39
CA THR A 9 -4.34 -3.44 -12.35
C THR A 9 -3.90 -4.84 -11.93
N ARG A 10 -3.66 -5.72 -12.91
CA ARG A 10 -3.20 -7.10 -12.66
C ARG A 10 -2.05 -7.16 -11.66
N GLU A 11 -1.18 -6.16 -11.70
CA GLU A 11 -0.05 -5.98 -10.78
C GLU A 11 -0.46 -5.93 -9.30
N MET A 12 -1.56 -5.28 -8.93
CA MET A 12 -2.02 -5.23 -7.53
C MET A 12 -2.57 -6.58 -7.08
N SER A 13 -3.31 -7.26 -7.95
CA SER A 13 -3.78 -8.63 -7.72
C SER A 13 -2.61 -9.61 -7.61
N ASP A 14 -1.57 -9.44 -8.43
CA ASP A 14 -0.40 -10.31 -8.40
C ASP A 14 0.46 -10.06 -7.16
N LEU A 15 0.55 -8.80 -6.70
CA LEU A 15 1.18 -8.44 -5.42
C LEU A 15 0.39 -9.01 -4.24
N GLU A 16 -0.94 -8.88 -4.23
CA GLU A 16 -1.81 -9.45 -3.20
C GLU A 16 -1.70 -10.97 -3.14
N LYS A 17 -1.59 -11.66 -4.29
CA LYS A 17 -1.34 -13.10 -4.34
C LYS A 17 0.03 -13.47 -3.78
N ALA A 18 1.09 -12.75 -4.16
CA ALA A 18 2.43 -12.98 -3.60
C ALA A 18 2.47 -12.75 -2.09
N LEU A 19 1.73 -11.73 -1.59
CA LEU A 19 1.57 -11.45 -0.16
C LEU A 19 0.60 -12.41 0.54
N ALA A 20 -0.21 -13.17 -0.19
CA ALA A 20 -1.06 -14.21 0.36
C ALA A 20 -0.31 -15.54 0.53
N GLU A 21 0.72 -15.79 -0.28
CA GLU A 21 1.43 -17.07 -0.29
C GLU A 21 2.47 -17.23 0.82
N GLU A 22 3.14 -16.19 1.33
CA GLU A 22 3.88 -16.21 2.62
C GLU A 22 4.64 -14.91 2.94
N PRO A 23 4.05 -14.00 3.75
CA PRO A 23 4.87 -13.19 4.66
C PRO A 23 4.37 -13.30 6.10
N PHE A 24 5.31 -13.38 7.05
CA PHE A 24 4.99 -13.33 8.49
C PHE A 24 4.30 -12.02 8.89
N SER A 25 4.57 -10.91 8.20
CA SER A 25 3.89 -9.61 8.35
C SER A 25 4.22 -8.67 7.19
N TYR A 26 3.27 -7.84 6.74
CA TYR A 26 3.50 -6.80 5.74
C TYR A 26 2.67 -5.54 5.97
N VAL A 27 3.19 -4.43 5.42
CA VAL A 27 2.49 -3.15 5.27
C VAL A 27 2.61 -2.73 3.81
N LEU A 28 1.47 -2.50 3.16
CA LEU A 28 1.39 -2.03 1.77
C LEU A 28 0.79 -0.63 1.77
N ILE A 29 1.58 0.34 1.32
CA ILE A 29 1.16 1.73 1.14
C ILE A 29 1.02 1.98 -0.36
N THR A 30 -0.16 2.42 -0.79
CA THR A 30 -0.42 2.81 -2.18
C THR A 30 -0.93 4.24 -2.23
N CYS A 31 -0.51 4.98 -3.25
CA CYS A 31 -0.90 6.37 -3.43
C CYS A 31 -1.46 6.55 -4.84
N THR A 32 -2.60 7.22 -4.98
CA THR A 32 -3.06 7.68 -6.28
C THR A 32 -2.19 8.81 -6.78
N LYS A 33 -2.22 9.06 -8.10
CA LYS A 33 -1.63 10.28 -8.66
C LYS A 33 -2.19 11.52 -7.93
N PRO A 34 -1.37 12.56 -7.72
CA PRO A 34 -1.86 13.82 -7.21
C PRO A 34 -3.00 14.36 -8.08
N SER A 35 -4.07 14.81 -7.45
CA SER A 35 -5.10 15.60 -8.10
C SER A 35 -4.57 17.00 -8.43
N LYS A 36 -5.35 17.78 -9.19
CA LYS A 36 -4.97 19.14 -9.59
C LYS A 36 -4.76 20.09 -8.40
N ASP A 37 -5.39 19.82 -7.27
CA ASP A 37 -5.21 20.54 -5.99
C ASP A 37 -4.10 19.93 -5.12
N GLY A 38 -3.27 19.03 -5.68
CA GLY A 38 -2.12 18.45 -5.01
C GLY A 38 -2.44 17.36 -3.99
N LYS A 39 -3.71 16.97 -3.83
CA LYS A 39 -4.10 15.90 -2.89
C LYS A 39 -3.85 14.53 -3.51
N MET A 40 -3.46 13.58 -2.66
CA MET A 40 -3.34 12.17 -3.04
C MET A 40 -4.24 11.34 -2.13
N HIS A 41 -4.90 10.34 -2.70
CA HIS A 41 -5.53 9.32 -1.89
C HIS A 41 -4.49 8.26 -1.54
N VAL A 42 -4.27 8.06 -0.25
CA VAL A 42 -3.35 7.07 0.27
C VAL A 42 -4.18 5.93 0.88
N ASN A 43 -3.85 4.70 0.50
CA ASN A 43 -4.45 3.50 1.07
C ASN A 43 -3.36 2.68 1.76
N LEU A 44 -3.68 2.17 2.96
CA LEU A 44 -2.81 1.38 3.82
C LEU A 44 -3.45 0.02 4.04
N MET A 45 -2.77 -1.05 3.65
CA MET A 45 -3.18 -2.43 3.90
C MET A 45 -2.11 -3.11 4.75
N GLN A 46 -2.54 -3.81 5.80
CA GLN A 46 -1.64 -4.45 6.74
C GLN A 46 -2.14 -5.83 7.14
N LYS A 47 -1.23 -6.78 7.29
CA LYS A 47 -1.53 -8.13 7.77
C LYS A 47 -0.30 -8.72 8.43
N GLY A 48 -0.46 -9.30 9.62
CA GLY A 48 0.65 -9.90 10.36
C GLY A 48 0.56 -9.67 11.86
N HIS A 49 1.66 -9.95 12.56
CA HIS A 49 1.78 -9.74 14.00
C HIS A 49 1.84 -8.23 14.33
N PRO A 50 1.06 -7.72 15.30
CA PRO A 50 0.99 -6.30 15.62
C PRO A 50 2.35 -5.63 15.87
N ASP A 51 3.26 -6.31 16.56
CA ASP A 51 4.60 -5.77 16.86
C ASP A 51 5.46 -5.59 15.59
N LEU A 52 5.38 -6.55 14.67
CA LEU A 52 6.10 -6.48 13.40
C LEU A 52 5.49 -5.42 12.48
N ILE A 53 4.16 -5.29 12.46
CA ILE A 53 3.48 -4.20 11.74
C ILE A 53 3.91 -2.85 12.27
N SER A 54 3.96 -2.68 13.60
CA SER A 54 4.38 -1.42 14.22
C SER A 54 5.83 -1.07 13.87
N TYR A 55 6.73 -2.06 13.87
CA TYR A 55 8.12 -1.89 13.41
C TYR A 55 8.19 -1.47 11.94
N LEU A 56 7.44 -2.13 11.06
CA LEU A 56 7.43 -1.82 9.62
C LEU A 56 6.88 -0.41 9.34
N VAL A 57 5.82 0.01 10.01
CA VAL A 57 5.26 1.37 9.87
C VAL A 57 6.26 2.42 10.34
N ALA A 58 6.86 2.23 11.52
CA ALA A 58 7.85 3.17 12.04
C ALA A 58 9.09 3.27 11.13
N SER A 59 9.56 2.14 10.60
CA SER A 59 10.64 2.12 9.62
C SER A 59 10.26 2.84 8.33
N ALA A 60 9.05 2.62 7.81
CA ALA A 60 8.57 3.28 6.59
C ALA A 60 8.50 4.80 6.75
N GLN A 61 8.04 5.30 7.92
CA GLN A 61 8.03 6.74 8.22
C GLN A 61 9.44 7.34 8.14
N ASN A 62 10.42 6.68 8.76
CA ASN A 62 11.83 7.15 8.73
C ASN A 62 12.47 7.17 7.34
N HIS A 63 11.95 6.41 6.37
CA HIS A 63 12.48 6.35 5.00
C HIS A 63 11.74 7.28 4.02
N LEU A 64 10.54 7.74 4.39
CA LEU A 64 9.70 8.62 3.57
C LEU A 64 9.82 10.09 3.99
N GLU A 65 10.47 10.37 5.12
CA GLU A 65 10.94 11.69 5.56
C GLU A 65 12.32 12.02 4.97
#